data_AF-A0A7Z1N2Y0-F1
#
_entry.id   AF-A0A7Z1N2Y0-F1
#
_cell.length_a   1.000
_cell.length_b   1.000
_cell.length_c   1.000
_cell.angle_alpha   90.00
_cell.angle_beta   90.00
_cell.angle_gamma   90.00
#
_symmetry.space_group_name_H-M   'P 1'
#
loop_
_entity.id
_entity.type
_entity.pdbx_description
1 polymer ?
#
loop_
_entity_poly.entity_id
_entity_poly.type
_entity_poly.pdbx_seq_one_letter_code
_entity_poly.pdbx_strand_id
1 'polypeptide(L)'
;PDILNPLFAEISALKGIGPALARPLERLGLARAVDVAFHLPVNYVDRKLIDELDMADAGKVIGIMLTPVDYRASGNARAPFRVQAVDAHGNAVSLVYFGRNSAWPRKLLPLNEAKFVSGKLEAYGDNLQMVHPDYVLPPEEADTVPA
;
A
#
# COMPACT_ATOMS: atom_id res chain seq x y z
N PRO A 1 9.99 -19.81 36.19
CA PRO A 1 10.89 -20.73 35.45
C PRO A 1 11.81 -19.93 34.53
N ASP A 2 13.10 -20.23 34.46
CA ASP A 2 14.07 -19.42 33.69
C ASP A 2 13.79 -19.36 32.19
N ILE A 3 13.05 -20.33 31.65
CA ILE A 3 12.58 -20.34 30.26
C ILE A 3 11.73 -19.11 29.90
N LEU A 4 11.14 -18.41 30.88
CA LEU A 4 10.34 -17.21 30.65
C LEU A 4 11.14 -15.91 30.68
N ASN A 5 12.39 -15.92 31.13
CA ASN A 5 13.23 -14.72 31.25
C ASN A 5 13.32 -13.90 29.93
N PRO A 6 13.38 -14.52 28.73
CA PRO A 6 13.39 -13.76 27.47
C PRO A 6 12.17 -12.85 27.25
N LEU A 7 11.01 -13.16 27.84
CA LEU A 7 9.79 -12.34 27.71
C LEU A 7 9.94 -10.98 28.43
N PHE A 8 10.84 -10.88 29.40
CA PHE A 8 11.07 -9.67 30.18
C PHE A 8 12.28 -8.87 29.70
N ALA A 9 12.93 -9.31 28.61
CA ALA A 9 14.01 -8.56 27.97
C ALA A 9 13.50 -7.21 27.47
N GLU A 10 14.35 -6.19 27.57
CA GLU A 10 14.06 -4.85 27.04
C GLU A 10 13.83 -4.90 25.54
N ILE A 11 12.90 -4.07 25.07
CA ILE A 11 12.49 -4.05 23.67
C ILE A 11 13.64 -3.66 22.73
N SER A 12 14.58 -2.84 23.22
CA SER A 12 15.81 -2.41 22.55
C SER A 12 16.76 -3.57 22.22
N ALA A 13 16.66 -4.70 22.92
CA ALA A 13 17.46 -5.90 22.66
C ALA A 13 16.97 -6.69 21.44
N LEU A 14 15.76 -6.42 20.93
CA LEU A 14 15.25 -7.09 19.74
C LEU A 14 15.90 -6.57 18.46
N LYS A 15 16.23 -7.50 17.56
CA LYS A 15 16.78 -7.18 16.25
C LYS A 15 15.83 -6.24 15.49
N GLY A 16 16.38 -5.14 14.96
CA GLY A 16 15.62 -4.14 14.20
C GLY A 16 15.09 -2.98 15.05
N ILE A 17 15.20 -3.03 16.38
CA ILE A 17 14.74 -1.96 17.27
C ILE A 17 15.92 -1.06 17.65
N GLY A 18 16.14 -0.02 16.85
CA GLY A 18 17.10 1.03 17.14
C GLY A 18 16.52 2.17 18.00
N PRO A 19 17.33 3.17 18.40
CA PRO A 19 16.88 4.29 19.24
C PRO A 19 15.69 5.08 18.67
N ALA A 20 15.55 5.12 17.34
CA ALA A 20 14.45 5.79 16.66
C ALA A 20 13.10 5.07 16.85
N LEU A 21 13.11 3.73 16.93
CA LEU A 21 11.91 2.92 17.16
C LEU A 21 11.61 2.69 18.63
N ALA A 22 12.65 2.64 19.48
CA ALA A 22 12.49 2.44 20.93
C ALA A 22 11.59 3.52 21.56
N ARG A 23 11.83 4.81 21.25
CA ARG A 23 11.06 5.93 21.82
C ARG A 23 9.55 5.86 21.52
N PRO A 24 9.09 5.65 20.26
CA PRO A 24 7.67 5.43 19.98
C PRO A 24 7.08 4.22 20.72
N LEU A 25 7.82 3.11 20.81
CA LEU A 25 7.35 1.89 21.49
C LEU A 25 7.17 2.12 23.00
N GLU A 26 8.12 2.79 23.66
CA GLU A 26 8.01 3.19 25.06
C GLU A 26 6.78 4.09 25.31
N ARG A 27 6.49 5.02 24.40
CA ARG A 27 5.31 5.89 24.48
C ARG A 27 3.99 5.13 24.37
N LEU A 28 4.01 3.94 23.76
CA LEU A 28 2.88 3.00 23.72
C LEU A 28 2.84 2.05 24.91
N GLY A 29 3.77 2.18 25.87
CA GLY A 29 3.91 1.27 27.01
C GLY A 29 4.58 -0.06 26.66
N LEU A 30 5.23 -0.15 25.51
CA LEU A 30 5.86 -1.38 25.00
C LEU A 30 7.35 -1.37 25.33
N ALA A 31 7.70 -1.70 26.57
CA ALA A 31 9.08 -1.63 27.07
C ALA A 31 9.81 -2.99 26.99
N ARG A 32 9.07 -4.09 26.99
CA ARG A 32 9.60 -5.46 27.03
C ARG A 32 9.01 -6.33 25.94
N ALA A 33 9.67 -7.45 25.65
CA ALA A 33 9.20 -8.43 24.66
C ALA A 33 7.76 -8.91 24.92
N VAL A 34 7.38 -9.13 26.19
CA VAL A 34 6.02 -9.52 26.58
C VAL A 34 4.97 -8.46 26.25
N ASP A 35 5.32 -7.18 26.38
CA ASP A 35 4.37 -6.09 26.15
C ASP A 35 3.98 -6.07 24.65
N VAL A 36 4.94 -6.32 23.75
CA VAL A 36 4.69 -6.45 22.31
C VAL A 36 3.94 -7.73 21.97
N ALA A 37 4.27 -8.85 22.61
CA ALA A 37 3.57 -10.13 22.38
C ALA A 37 2.06 -10.04 22.69
N PHE A 38 1.67 -9.16 23.62
CA PHE A 38 0.28 -8.90 23.97
C PHE A 38 -0.28 -7.59 23.39
N HIS A 39 0.48 -6.89 22.54
CA HIS A 39 0.00 -5.76 21.77
C HIS A 39 -0.71 -6.25 20.50
N LEU A 40 -1.92 -6.78 20.69
CA LEU A 40 -2.67 -7.43 19.62
C LEU A 40 -3.06 -6.44 18.52
N PRO A 41 -3.03 -6.87 17.23
CA PRO A 41 -3.55 -6.07 16.14
C PRO A 41 -5.03 -5.74 16.34
N VAL A 42 -5.42 -4.50 16.02
CA VAL A 42 -6.82 -4.06 16.07
C VAL A 42 -7.54 -4.22 14.73
N ASN A 43 -6.78 -4.42 13.66
CA ASN A 43 -7.24 -4.60 12.29
C ASN A 43 -6.16 -5.29 11.47
N TYR A 44 -6.56 -5.89 10.35
CA TYR A 44 -5.68 -6.41 9.32
C TYR A 44 -6.13 -5.86 7.96
N VAL A 45 -5.20 -5.80 7.02
CA VAL A 45 -5.52 -5.52 5.63
C VAL A 45 -5.81 -6.85 4.96
N ASP A 46 -7.00 -7.00 4.40
CA ASP A 46 -7.37 -8.16 3.58
C ASP A 46 -7.24 -7.79 2.11
N ARG A 47 -6.14 -8.23 1.48
CA ARG A 47 -5.86 -7.92 0.07
C ARG A 47 -6.39 -9.02 -0.83
N LYS A 48 -7.43 -8.68 -1.58
CA LYS A 48 -7.96 -9.55 -2.62
C LYS A 48 -7.13 -9.43 -3.90
N LEU A 49 -6.48 -10.51 -4.32
CA LEU A 49 -5.86 -10.58 -5.64
C LEU A 49 -6.96 -10.80 -6.70
N ILE A 50 -6.97 -9.97 -7.74
CA ILE A 50 -7.95 -10.03 -8.83
C ILE A 50 -7.25 -9.85 -10.18
N ASP A 51 -7.89 -10.34 -11.23
CA ASP A 51 -7.47 -10.25 -12.63
C ASP A 51 -8.34 -9.28 -13.46
N GLU A 52 -9.55 -9.00 -13.00
CA GLU A 52 -10.50 -8.08 -13.62
C GLU A 52 -10.99 -7.00 -12.63
N LEU A 53 -11.00 -5.74 -13.07
CA LEU A 53 -11.57 -4.62 -12.33
C LEU A 53 -13.10 -4.68 -12.34
N ASP A 54 -13.70 -4.72 -11.15
CA ASP A 54 -15.16 -4.71 -10.98
C ASP A 54 -15.59 -3.70 -9.91
N MET A 55 -16.70 -3.00 -10.15
CA MET A 55 -17.35 -2.12 -9.17
C MET A 55 -17.75 -2.86 -7.89
N ALA A 56 -17.99 -4.17 -7.95
CA ALA A 56 -18.28 -5.02 -6.79
C ALA A 56 -17.10 -5.14 -5.80
N ASP A 57 -15.88 -4.79 -6.22
CA ASP A 57 -14.70 -4.74 -5.36
C ASP A 57 -14.39 -3.34 -4.83
N ALA A 58 -15.19 -2.32 -5.18
CA ALA A 58 -15.06 -0.99 -4.61
C ALA A 58 -15.21 -1.03 -3.08
N GLY A 59 -14.30 -0.34 -2.40
CA GLY A 59 -14.16 -0.31 -0.94
C GLY A 59 -13.14 -1.31 -0.39
N LYS A 60 -12.71 -2.30 -1.17
CA LYS A 60 -11.73 -3.32 -0.75
C LYS A 60 -10.31 -2.91 -1.09
N VAL A 61 -9.34 -3.47 -0.38
CA VAL A 61 -7.93 -3.43 -0.80
C VAL A 61 -7.72 -4.57 -1.78
N ILE A 62 -7.22 -4.24 -2.97
CA ILE A 62 -7.00 -5.21 -4.04
C ILE A 62 -5.53 -5.23 -4.45
N GLY A 63 -5.10 -6.31 -5.10
CA GLY A 63 -3.87 -6.39 -5.87
C GLY A 63 -4.19 -6.85 -7.28
N ILE A 64 -3.73 -6.12 -8.29
CA ILE A 64 -4.08 -6.35 -9.69
C ILE A 64 -2.95 -5.91 -10.62
N MET A 65 -2.82 -6.58 -11.77
CA MET A 65 -1.95 -6.14 -12.86
C MET A 65 -2.62 -5.02 -13.65
N LEU A 66 -1.95 -3.86 -13.73
CA LEU A 66 -2.42 -2.70 -14.47
C LEU A 66 -1.37 -2.21 -15.45
N THR A 67 -1.83 -1.82 -16.64
CA THR A 67 -1.00 -1.18 -17.66
C THR A 67 -1.37 0.30 -17.76
N PRO A 68 -0.48 1.23 -17.39
CA PRO A 68 -0.69 2.67 -17.60
C PRO A 68 -0.83 2.99 -19.08
N VAL A 69 -1.87 3.74 -19.46
CA VAL A 69 -2.16 4.09 -20.86
C VAL A 69 -2.17 5.60 -21.12
N ASP A 70 -2.44 6.42 -20.11
CA ASP A 70 -2.48 7.88 -20.25
C ASP A 70 -2.13 8.60 -18.94
N TYR A 71 -1.64 9.83 -19.06
CA TYR A 71 -1.38 10.73 -17.94
C TYR A 71 -2.26 11.96 -18.03
N ARG A 72 -3.10 12.17 -17.01
CA ARG A 72 -3.93 13.36 -16.88
C ARG A 72 -3.40 14.25 -15.76
N ALA A 73 -2.87 15.40 -16.17
CA ALA A 73 -2.56 16.51 -15.27
C ALA A 73 -3.49 17.68 -15.62
N SER A 74 -4.11 18.29 -14.63
CA SER A 74 -4.80 19.57 -14.84
C SER A 74 -3.79 20.72 -14.73
N GLY A 75 -4.01 21.80 -15.48
CA GLY A 75 -3.15 22.99 -15.46
C GLY A 75 -3.16 23.75 -14.13
N ASN A 76 -4.07 23.39 -13.21
CA ASN A 76 -4.09 23.92 -11.86
C ASN A 76 -3.07 23.19 -10.98
N ALA A 77 -2.15 23.94 -10.36
CA ALA A 77 -1.10 23.41 -9.49
C ALA A 77 -1.60 22.62 -8.26
N ARG A 78 -2.88 22.73 -7.90
CA ARG A 78 -3.50 21.96 -6.81
C ARG A 78 -4.28 20.73 -7.29
N ALA A 79 -4.46 20.55 -8.58
CA ALA A 79 -5.20 19.41 -9.08
C ALA A 79 -4.35 18.12 -8.96
N PRO A 80 -4.99 16.97 -8.67
CA PRO A 80 -4.27 15.72 -8.58
C PRO A 80 -3.72 15.30 -9.95
N PHE A 81 -2.58 14.62 -9.91
CA PHE A 81 -2.07 13.90 -11.06
C PHE A 81 -2.76 12.54 -11.15
N ARG A 82 -3.27 12.18 -12.32
CA ARG A 82 -3.91 10.88 -12.55
C ARG A 82 -3.16 10.10 -13.61
N VAL A 83 -2.90 8.84 -13.32
CA VAL A 83 -2.47 7.85 -14.30
C VAL A 83 -3.71 7.03 -14.65
N GLN A 84 -4.13 7.07 -15.92
CA GLN A 84 -5.14 6.14 -16.40
C GLN A 84 -4.46 4.82 -16.69
N ALA A 85 -4.98 3.73 -16.15
CA ALA A 85 -4.48 2.39 -16.39
C ALA A 85 -5.64 1.46 -16.72
N VAL A 86 -5.32 0.37 -17.42
CA VAL A 86 -6.26 -0.69 -17.75
C VAL A 86 -5.80 -2.03 -17.20
N ASP A 87 -6.75 -2.90 -16.86
CA ASP A 87 -6.47 -4.30 -16.57
C ASP A 87 -6.27 -5.12 -17.86
N ALA A 88 -6.11 -6.44 -17.74
CA ALA A 88 -5.97 -7.34 -18.88
C ALA A 88 -7.25 -7.46 -19.73
N HIS A 89 -8.40 -7.06 -19.20
CA HIS A 89 -9.72 -7.14 -19.82
C HIS A 89 -10.13 -5.84 -20.52
N GLY A 90 -9.36 -4.77 -20.33
CA GLY A 90 -9.60 -3.44 -20.90
C GLY A 90 -10.46 -2.53 -20.01
N ASN A 91 -10.78 -2.95 -18.79
CA ASN A 91 -11.46 -2.10 -17.82
C ASN A 91 -10.49 -1.04 -17.31
N ALA A 92 -11.00 0.17 -17.06
CA ALA A 92 -10.16 1.32 -16.72
C ALA A 92 -10.23 1.69 -15.24
N VAL A 93 -9.10 2.15 -14.71
CA VAL A 93 -8.97 2.72 -13.36
C VAL A 93 -8.09 3.96 -13.38
N SER A 94 -8.43 4.94 -12.55
CA SER A 94 -7.60 6.11 -12.31
C SER A 94 -6.71 5.92 -11.08
N LEU A 95 -5.40 5.84 -11.24
CA LEU A 95 -4.45 5.92 -10.13
C LEU A 95 -4.20 7.40 -9.82
N VAL A 96 -4.59 7.85 -8.62
CA VAL A 96 -4.63 9.27 -8.26
C VAL A 96 -3.54 9.60 -7.25
N TYR A 97 -2.72 10.59 -7.59
CA TYR A 97 -1.66 11.12 -6.75
C TYR A 97 -1.89 12.59 -6.47
N PHE A 98 -2.05 12.95 -5.19
CA PHE A 98 -2.10 14.34 -4.75
C PHE A 98 -0.68 14.89 -4.51
N GLY A 99 -0.52 16.20 -4.71
CA GLY A 99 0.75 16.90 -4.48
C GLY A 99 1.34 17.54 -5.74
N ARG A 100 2.47 18.25 -5.57
CA ARG A 100 3.07 19.08 -6.63
C ARG A 100 4.01 18.31 -7.57
N ASN A 101 4.42 17.09 -7.21
CA ASN A 101 5.43 16.33 -7.96
C ASN A 101 4.80 15.19 -8.77
N SER A 102 4.43 15.48 -10.02
CA SER A 102 3.94 14.47 -10.97
C SER A 102 5.05 13.65 -11.62
N ALA A 103 6.33 13.98 -11.41
CA ALA A 103 7.45 13.24 -12.00
C ALA A 103 7.65 11.88 -11.34
N TRP A 104 7.41 11.77 -10.04
CA TRP A 104 7.56 10.49 -9.32
C TRP A 104 6.55 9.44 -9.78
N PRO A 105 5.23 9.71 -9.86
CA PRO A 105 4.27 8.75 -10.41
C PRO A 105 4.56 8.35 -11.86
N ARG A 106 5.02 9.29 -12.72
CA ARG A 106 5.39 8.99 -14.11
C ARG A 106 6.57 8.02 -14.23
N LYS A 107 7.53 8.12 -13.31
CA LYS A 107 8.68 7.21 -13.26
C LYS A 107 8.25 5.83 -12.73
N LEU A 108 7.34 5.81 -11.77
CA LEU A 108 6.85 4.58 -11.14
C LEU A 108 5.92 3.77 -12.06
N LEU A 109 5.10 4.46 -12.85
CA LEU A 109 4.06 3.90 -13.73
C LEU A 109 4.30 4.32 -15.19
N PRO A 110 5.40 3.87 -15.83
CA PRO A 110 5.64 4.17 -17.24
C PRO A 110 4.51 3.66 -18.14
N LEU A 111 4.21 4.42 -19.21
CA LEU A 111 3.15 4.06 -20.14
C LEU A 111 3.48 2.78 -20.89
N ASN A 112 2.45 1.96 -21.10
CA ASN A 112 2.49 0.67 -21.80
C ASN A 112 3.35 -0.40 -21.13
N GLU A 113 3.70 -0.23 -19.85
CA GLU A 113 4.44 -1.22 -19.06
C GLU A 113 3.56 -1.71 -17.91
N ALA A 114 3.23 -3.00 -17.92
CA ALA A 114 2.42 -3.59 -16.87
C ALA A 114 3.14 -3.52 -15.51
N LYS A 115 2.39 -3.14 -14.48
CA LYS A 115 2.85 -3.11 -13.08
C LYS A 115 1.84 -3.84 -12.22
N PHE A 116 2.33 -4.54 -11.20
CA PHE A 116 1.48 -4.97 -10.11
C PHE A 116 1.16 -3.76 -9.24
N VAL A 117 -0.12 -3.49 -9.04
CA VAL A 117 -0.59 -2.36 -8.26
C VAL A 117 -1.50 -2.88 -7.17
N SER A 118 -1.26 -2.44 -5.94
CA SER A 118 -2.16 -2.72 -4.84
C SER A 118 -2.52 -1.46 -4.07
N GLY A 119 -3.79 -1.39 -3.68
CA GLY A 119 -4.34 -0.33 -2.85
C GLY A 119 -5.84 -0.47 -2.74
N LYS A 120 -6.46 0.49 -2.07
CA LYS A 120 -7.91 0.54 -1.93
C LYS A 120 -8.56 0.96 -3.24
N LEU A 121 -9.40 0.09 -3.80
CA LEU A 121 -10.24 0.41 -4.94
C LEU A 121 -11.43 1.25 -4.46
N GLU A 122 -11.72 2.37 -5.12
CA GLU A 122 -12.84 3.24 -4.80
C GLU A 122 -13.67 3.53 -6.05
N ALA A 123 -14.97 3.71 -5.87
CA ALA A 123 -15.87 4.18 -6.91
C ALA A 123 -16.02 5.71 -6.80
N TYR A 124 -15.88 6.40 -7.93
CA TYR A 124 -16.15 7.83 -8.07
C TYR A 124 -17.12 8.05 -9.24
N GLY A 125 -18.42 8.16 -8.91
CA GLY A 125 -19.48 8.02 -9.92
C GLY A 125 -19.42 6.63 -10.53
N ASP A 126 -19.38 6.57 -11.86
CA ASP A 126 -19.30 5.32 -12.62
C ASP A 126 -17.85 4.88 -12.92
N ASN A 127 -16.85 5.55 -12.34
CA ASN A 127 -15.44 5.25 -12.59
C ASN A 127 -14.78 4.64 -11.37
N LEU A 128 -13.82 3.75 -11.61
CA LEU A 128 -12.92 3.22 -10.59
C LEU A 128 -11.69 4.13 -10.42
N GLN A 129 -11.25 4.26 -9.17
CA GLN A 129 -10.02 4.95 -8.83
C GLN A 129 -9.27 4.25 -7.70
N MET A 130 -7.97 4.49 -7.62
CA MET A 130 -7.13 4.11 -6.49
C MET A 130 -6.29 5.33 -6.09
N VAL A 131 -6.54 5.85 -4.90
CA VAL A 131 -5.81 7.01 -4.37
C VAL A 131 -4.56 6.51 -3.67
N HIS A 132 -3.39 7.01 -4.08
CA HIS A 132 -2.09 6.64 -3.51
C HIS A 132 -1.95 5.12 -3.26
N PRO A 133 -1.80 4.30 -4.33
CA PRO A 133 -1.58 2.86 -4.20
C PRO A 133 -0.48 2.54 -3.18
N ASP A 134 -0.72 1.54 -2.34
CA ASP A 134 0.20 1.07 -1.30
C ASP A 134 1.47 0.47 -1.92
N TYR A 135 1.29 -0.29 -3.00
CA TYR A 135 2.37 -0.95 -3.74
C TYR A 135 2.22 -0.68 -5.24
N VAL A 136 3.35 -0.38 -5.87
CA VAL A 136 3.51 -0.41 -7.33
C VAL A 136 4.84 -1.07 -7.62
N LEU A 137 4.77 -2.28 -8.15
CA LEU A 137 5.91 -3.17 -8.32
C LEU A 137 6.00 -3.71 -9.75
N PRO A 138 7.19 -4.14 -10.20
CA PRO A 138 7.29 -4.99 -11.37
C PRO A 138 6.43 -6.26 -11.23
N PRO A 139 5.90 -6.82 -12.33
CA PRO A 139 5.10 -8.05 -12.30
C PRO A 139 5.78 -9.21 -11.57
N GLU A 140 7.10 -9.35 -11.72
CA GLU A 140 7.91 -10.41 -11.10
C GLU A 140 8.03 -10.30 -9.57
N GLU A 141 7.72 -9.13 -8.99
CA GLU A 141 7.79 -8.90 -7.55
C GLU A 141 6.40 -8.96 -6.88
N ALA A 142 5.32 -9.26 -7.62
CA ALA A 142 3.96 -9.30 -7.10
C ALA A 142 3.81 -10.23 -5.88
N ASP A 143 4.47 -11.40 -5.91
CA ASP A 143 4.43 -12.41 -4.85
C ASP A 143 5.10 -11.96 -3.52
N THR A 144 5.82 -10.83 -3.53
CA THR A 144 6.44 -10.27 -2.33
C THR A 144 5.48 -9.45 -1.47
N VAL A 145 4.30 -9.11 -2.02
CA VAL A 145 3.29 -8.30 -1.31
C VAL A 145 2.53 -9.20 -0.33
N PRO A 146 2.48 -8.84 0.96
CA PRO A 146 1.68 -9.59 1.93
C PRO A 146 0.20 -9.62 1.51
N ALA A 147 -0.48 -10.74 1.72
CA ALA A 147 -1.93 -10.80 1.63
C ALA A 147 -2.60 -9.96 2.74
#